data_AF-A0A954NQV4-F1
#
_entry.id   AF-A0A954NQV4-F1
#
_cell.length_a   1.000
_cell.length_b   1.000
_cell.length_c   1.000
_cell.angle_alpha   90.00
_cell.angle_beta   90.00
_cell.angle_gamma   90.00
#
_symmetry.space_group_name_H-M   'P 1'
#
loop_
_entity.id
_entity.type
_entity.pdbx_description
1 polymer ?
#
loop_
_entity_poly.entity_id
_entity_poly.type
_entity_poly.pdbx_seq_one_letter_code
_entity_poly.pdbx_strand_id
1 'polypeptide(L)'
;MLTNEGLLASDSTSLDAVNPLAPKQPHFDAKAKACIFIFMAGAPSHLDLFDPKPELMKLHGQSMPESMLKGVRFAFLKPDTATLMAPTSRTFQKHGECGMELSDLLPHIGTVADDILLVRSMHTDQFNHHPGQLLMQCGRASFGLPTMGSWMTYGLGSESQNLPGYVVLTAGR
;
A
#
# COMPACT_ATOMS: atom_id res chain seq x y z
N MET A 1 -13.38 -27.70 8.17
CA MET A 1 -12.15 -27.96 7.39
C MET A 1 -10.96 -27.24 7.99
N LEU A 2 -10.97 -25.91 8.12
CA LEU A 2 -9.84 -25.14 8.71
C LEU A 2 -9.44 -25.54 10.15
N THR A 3 -10.40 -25.93 10.99
CA THR A 3 -10.16 -26.41 12.37
C THR A 3 -9.49 -27.79 12.40
N ASN A 4 -9.81 -28.66 11.45
CA ASN A 4 -9.27 -30.02 11.39
C ASN A 4 -7.87 -30.06 10.76
N GLU A 5 -7.50 -29.01 10.04
CA GLU A 5 -6.16 -28.83 9.44
C GLU A 5 -5.18 -28.15 10.40
N GLY A 6 -5.59 -27.86 11.65
CA GLY A 6 -4.75 -27.16 12.63
C GLY A 6 -4.38 -25.73 12.21
N LEU A 7 -5.07 -25.16 11.22
CA LEU A 7 -4.81 -23.82 10.70
C LEU A 7 -5.40 -22.73 11.61
N LEU A 8 -6.39 -23.09 12.41
CA LEU A 8 -6.91 -22.26 13.48
C LEU A 8 -6.12 -22.57 14.75
N ALA A 9 -5.71 -21.52 15.47
CA ALA A 9 -5.15 -21.67 16.81
C ALA A 9 -6.09 -22.58 17.62
N SER A 10 -5.54 -23.62 18.26
CA SER A 10 -6.29 -24.46 19.18
C SER A 10 -7.04 -23.56 20.16
N ASP A 11 -8.32 -23.84 20.41
CA ASP A 11 -9.11 -23.17 21.45
C ASP A 11 -8.40 -23.35 22.80
N SER A 12 -7.46 -22.45 23.10
CA SER A 12 -6.94 -22.22 24.42
C SER A 12 -8.05 -21.47 25.16
N THR A 13 -9.09 -22.21 25.52
CA THR A 13 -10.08 -21.80 26.49
C THR A 13 -9.41 -21.79 27.87
N SER A 14 -8.45 -20.88 28.07
CA SER A 14 -8.19 -20.38 29.41
C SER A 14 -9.37 -19.46 29.74
N LEU A 15 -10.24 -19.94 30.62
CA LEU A 15 -11.41 -19.22 31.13
C LEU A 15 -11.06 -17.94 31.94
N ASP A 16 -9.79 -17.53 31.94
CA ASP A 16 -9.22 -16.41 32.72
C ASP A 16 -8.72 -15.24 31.87
N ALA A 17 -9.06 -15.15 30.58
CA ALA A 17 -8.64 -14.00 29.77
C ALA A 17 -9.42 -12.72 30.14
N VAL A 18 -8.96 -12.02 31.19
CA VAL A 18 -9.48 -10.71 31.66
C VAL A 18 -9.42 -9.64 30.56
N ASN A 19 -8.62 -9.85 29.51
CA ASN A 19 -8.53 -8.98 28.34
C ASN A 19 -8.49 -9.80 27.03
N PRO A 20 -9.55 -9.76 26.19
CA PRO A 20 -9.57 -10.48 24.91
C PRO A 20 -8.55 -9.98 23.87
N LEU A 21 -7.94 -8.81 24.12
CA LEU A 21 -6.88 -8.21 23.32
C LEU A 21 -5.51 -8.28 24.00
N ALA A 22 -5.33 -9.12 25.03
CA ALA A 22 -4.00 -9.38 25.59
C ALA A 22 -3.04 -9.83 24.47
N PRO A 23 -1.75 -9.42 24.50
CA PRO A 23 -0.76 -9.83 23.52
C PRO A 23 -0.71 -11.35 23.36
N LYS A 24 -0.69 -11.82 22.11
CA LYS A 24 -0.67 -13.24 21.74
C LYS A 24 0.69 -13.59 21.14
N GLN A 25 1.16 -14.80 21.39
CA GLN A 25 2.37 -15.30 20.75
C GLN A 25 2.09 -15.57 19.26
N PRO A 26 2.93 -15.08 18.33
CA PRO A 26 2.81 -15.41 16.92
C PRO A 26 3.14 -16.89 16.69
N HIS A 27 2.69 -17.44 15.55
CA HIS A 27 2.99 -18.83 15.16
C HIS A 27 4.48 -19.08 14.89
N PHE A 28 5.24 -18.03 14.57
CA PHE A 28 6.67 -18.10 14.26
C PHE A 28 7.43 -16.99 14.98
N ASP A 29 8.71 -17.25 15.27
CA ASP A 29 9.60 -16.25 15.85
C ASP A 29 9.75 -15.05 14.90
N ALA A 30 9.50 -13.85 15.43
CA ALA A 30 9.58 -12.63 14.67
C ALA A 30 11.05 -12.24 14.41
N LYS A 31 11.38 -11.97 13.15
CA LYS A 31 12.72 -11.43 12.79
C LYS A 31 12.84 -9.93 13.08
N ALA A 32 11.73 -9.20 13.06
CA ALA A 32 11.67 -7.77 13.33
C ALA A 32 10.86 -7.52 14.61
N LYS A 33 11.27 -6.52 15.39
CA LYS A 33 10.59 -6.13 16.64
C LYS A 33 9.44 -5.17 16.41
N ALA A 34 9.53 -4.36 15.35
CA ALA A 34 8.53 -3.34 14.99
C ALA A 34 8.48 -3.18 13.48
N CYS A 35 7.31 -2.79 12.97
CA CYS A 35 7.09 -2.39 11.58
C CYS A 35 6.45 -1.00 11.57
N ILE A 36 7.10 -0.04 10.90
CA ILE A 36 6.55 1.30 10.70
C ILE A 36 5.97 1.33 9.29
N PHE A 37 4.64 1.38 9.20
CA PHE A 37 3.94 1.48 7.92
C PHE A 37 3.42 2.90 7.70
N ILE A 38 3.90 3.55 6.64
CA ILE A 38 3.49 4.91 6.28
C ILE A 38 2.76 4.86 4.94
N PHE A 39 1.47 5.17 4.95
CA PHE A 39 0.69 5.35 3.74
C PHE A 39 0.53 6.84 3.45
N MET A 40 1.17 7.32 2.39
CA MET A 40 1.20 8.75 2.06
C MET A 40 0.09 9.12 1.06
N ALA A 41 -1.14 9.24 1.55
CA ALA A 41 -2.26 9.70 0.72
C ALA A 41 -2.02 11.13 0.20
N GLY A 42 -2.04 11.32 -1.12
CA GLY A 42 -1.81 12.64 -1.74
C GLY A 42 -0.33 13.03 -1.87
N ALA A 43 0.61 12.12 -1.61
CA ALA A 43 2.01 12.32 -1.94
C ALA A 43 2.26 12.41 -3.46
N PRO A 44 3.45 12.88 -3.89
CA PRO A 44 3.81 12.89 -5.31
C PRO A 44 3.69 11.51 -5.95
N SER A 45 3.44 11.49 -7.26
CA SER A 45 3.28 10.23 -8.01
C SER A 45 4.55 9.40 -7.96
N HIS A 46 4.42 8.07 -7.93
CA HIS A 46 5.54 7.15 -8.13
C HIS A 46 6.28 7.44 -9.46
N LEU A 47 5.56 7.92 -10.47
CA LEU A 47 6.13 8.34 -11.75
C LEU A 47 7.09 9.52 -11.60
N ASP A 48 6.85 10.42 -10.65
CA ASP A 48 7.73 11.56 -10.37
C ASP A 48 8.90 11.20 -9.44
N LEU A 49 8.82 10.05 -8.75
CA LEU A 49 9.70 9.72 -7.63
C LEU A 49 10.68 8.58 -7.94
N PHE A 50 10.18 7.40 -8.33
CA PHE A 50 10.98 6.18 -8.30
C PHE A 50 10.57 5.14 -9.35
N ASP A 51 9.77 5.50 -10.35
CA ASP A 51 9.35 4.58 -11.42
C ASP A 51 9.41 5.26 -12.79
N PRO A 52 10.63 5.45 -13.35
CA PRO A 52 10.78 6.06 -14.67
C PRO A 52 10.05 5.24 -15.73
N LYS A 53 9.22 5.91 -16.55
CA LYS A 53 8.46 5.31 -17.66
C LYS A 53 8.91 5.90 -19.01
N PRO A 54 9.98 5.36 -19.64
CA PRO A 54 10.49 5.88 -20.90
C PRO A 54 9.45 5.95 -22.02
N GLU A 55 8.52 5.00 -22.08
CA GLU A 55 7.46 5.01 -23.09
C GLU A 55 6.44 6.13 -22.85
N LEU A 56 6.07 6.37 -21.58
CA LEU A 56 5.18 7.50 -21.23
C LEU A 56 5.83 8.84 -21.60
N MET A 57 7.16 8.97 -21.45
CA MET A 57 7.89 10.17 -21.85
C MET A 57 7.76 10.46 -23.36
N LYS A 58 7.81 9.42 -24.21
CA LYS A 58 7.60 9.57 -25.66
C LYS A 58 6.17 9.96 -26.01
N LEU A 59 5.21 9.45 -25.23
CA LEU A 59 3.78 9.67 -25.42
C LEU A 59 3.27 10.94 -24.72
N HIS A 60 4.16 11.72 -24.10
CA HIS A 60 3.77 12.93 -23.40
C HIS A 60 3.03 13.92 -24.31
N GLY A 61 1.91 14.44 -23.84
CA GLY A 61 1.09 15.41 -24.58
C GLY A 61 0.22 14.78 -25.67
N GLN A 62 0.31 13.47 -25.90
CA GLN A 62 -0.55 12.77 -26.85
C GLN A 62 -1.91 12.39 -26.24
N SER A 63 -2.92 12.24 -27.08
CA SER A 63 -4.23 11.74 -26.67
C SER A 63 -4.14 10.31 -26.11
N MET A 64 -5.08 9.97 -25.22
CA MET A 64 -5.19 8.62 -24.69
C MET A 64 -5.42 7.58 -25.80
N PRO A 65 -4.68 6.45 -25.82
CA PRO A 65 -4.93 5.36 -26.76
C PRO A 65 -6.34 4.80 -26.61
N GLU A 66 -7.03 4.52 -27.72
CA GLU A 66 -8.40 3.98 -27.71
C GLU A 66 -8.50 2.67 -26.91
N SER A 67 -7.45 1.83 -26.99
CA SER A 67 -7.35 0.58 -26.24
C SER A 67 -7.43 0.76 -24.71
N MET A 68 -7.03 1.93 -24.20
CA MET A 68 -7.08 2.27 -22.76
C MET A 68 -8.41 2.88 -22.33
N LEU A 69 -9.21 3.35 -23.29
CA LEU A 69 -10.51 3.98 -23.04
C LEU A 69 -11.67 2.97 -23.17
N LYS A 70 -11.49 1.95 -24.01
CA LYS A 70 -12.55 0.99 -24.33
C LYS A 70 -12.99 0.19 -23.10
N GLY A 71 -14.29 0.22 -22.82
CA GLY A 71 -14.90 -0.58 -21.75
C GLY A 71 -14.65 -0.04 -20.33
N VAL A 72 -14.03 1.13 -20.19
CA VAL A 72 -13.76 1.76 -18.89
C VAL A 72 -14.71 2.93 -18.68
N ARG A 73 -15.41 2.94 -17.53
CA ARG A 73 -16.25 4.07 -17.13
C ARG A 73 -15.44 5.01 -16.23
N PHE A 74 -15.02 6.14 -16.78
CA PHE A 74 -14.35 7.19 -16.01
C PHE A 74 -15.38 8.09 -15.31
N ALA A 75 -15.16 8.36 -14.01
CA ALA A 75 -16.06 9.22 -13.23
C ALA A 75 -15.87 10.70 -13.55
N PHE A 76 -14.64 11.13 -13.81
CA PHE A 76 -14.26 12.55 -13.95
C PHE A 76 -13.45 12.87 -15.21
N LEU A 77 -12.95 11.84 -15.90
CA LEU A 77 -12.13 12.02 -17.10
C LEU A 77 -13.04 12.10 -18.34
N LYS A 78 -12.87 13.14 -19.16
CA LYS A 78 -13.46 13.25 -20.49
C LYS A 78 -12.51 12.64 -21.52
N PRO A 79 -12.84 11.47 -22.13
CA PRO A 79 -11.91 10.74 -23.00
C PRO A 79 -11.38 11.58 -24.18
N ASP A 80 -12.26 12.40 -24.74
CA ASP A 80 -12.06 13.32 -25.85
C ASP A 80 -11.07 14.45 -25.57
N THR A 81 -10.86 14.81 -24.30
CA THR A 81 -9.87 15.82 -23.90
C THR A 81 -8.75 15.25 -23.04
N ALA A 82 -8.68 13.93 -22.87
CA ALA A 82 -7.69 13.29 -22.01
C ALA A 82 -6.34 13.18 -22.71
N THR A 83 -5.28 13.58 -22.00
CA THR A 83 -3.91 13.62 -22.51
C THR A 83 -2.98 12.85 -21.58
N LEU A 84 -2.02 12.12 -22.16
CA LEU A 84 -0.98 11.44 -21.41
C LEU A 84 0.03 12.45 -20.85
N MET A 85 0.20 12.44 -19.52
CA MET A 85 1.11 13.33 -18.80
C MET A 85 2.29 12.52 -18.26
N ALA A 86 3.49 12.91 -18.67
CA ALA A 86 4.75 12.32 -18.21
C ALA A 86 5.47 13.32 -17.29
N PRO A 87 6.31 12.84 -16.36
CA PRO A 87 7.08 13.67 -15.44
C PRO A 87 8.26 14.37 -16.13
N THR A 88 7.99 15.22 -17.13
CA THR A 88 9.01 15.77 -18.04
C THR A 88 10.01 16.73 -17.38
N SER A 89 9.70 17.23 -16.19
CA SER A 89 10.59 18.09 -15.41
C SER A 89 11.53 17.30 -14.46
N ARG A 90 11.42 15.98 -14.43
CA ARG A 90 12.19 15.12 -13.53
C ARG A 90 13.39 14.52 -14.25
N THR A 91 14.51 14.40 -13.54
CA THR A 91 15.66 13.60 -14.00
C THR A 91 15.86 12.42 -13.07
N PHE A 92 16.15 11.25 -13.64
CA PHE A 92 16.39 10.02 -12.88
C PHE A 92 17.86 9.63 -12.94
N GLN A 93 18.40 9.19 -11.81
CA GLN A 93 19.77 8.71 -11.68
C GLN A 93 19.79 7.39 -10.92
N LYS A 94 20.80 6.56 -11.21
CA LYS A 94 21.02 5.31 -10.49
C LYS A 94 21.75 5.60 -9.19
N HIS A 95 21.27 5.00 -8.11
CA HIS A 95 21.80 5.13 -6.76
C HIS A 95 22.19 3.77 -6.19
N GLY A 96 23.20 3.77 -5.32
CA GLY A 96 23.71 2.57 -4.68
C GLY A 96 24.35 1.56 -5.64
N GLU A 97 24.80 0.44 -5.09
CA GLU A 97 25.29 -0.72 -5.85
C GLU A 97 24.12 -1.46 -6.54
N CYS A 98 22.93 -1.42 -5.94
CA CYS A 98 21.72 -1.98 -6.53
C CYS A 98 21.27 -1.26 -7.81
N GLY A 99 21.78 -0.04 -8.05
CA GLY A 99 21.46 0.76 -9.23
C GLY A 99 20.01 1.24 -9.27
N MET A 100 19.38 1.45 -8.12
CA MET A 100 17.99 1.90 -8.02
C MET A 100 17.84 3.27 -8.68
N GLU A 101 16.91 3.38 -9.64
CA GLU A 101 16.63 4.64 -10.32
C GLU A 101 15.64 5.49 -9.51
N LEU A 102 16.11 6.64 -9.04
CA LEU A 102 15.33 7.62 -8.26
C LEU A 102 15.41 8.99 -8.92
N SER A 103 14.37 9.81 -8.71
CA SER A 103 14.32 11.16 -9.26
C SER A 103 15.10 12.16 -8.41
N ASP A 104 15.33 13.33 -9.01
CA ASP A 104 15.92 14.52 -8.37
C ASP A 104 15.13 15.03 -7.14
N LEU A 105 13.90 14.55 -6.91
CA LEU A 105 13.11 14.86 -5.71
C LEU A 105 13.49 14.01 -4.48
N LEU A 106 14.30 12.97 -4.67
CA LEU A 106 14.69 12.03 -3.62
C LEU A 106 16.21 12.03 -3.34
N PRO A 107 16.88 13.20 -3.25
CA PRO A 107 18.35 13.26 -3.20
C PRO A 107 18.91 12.57 -1.95
N HIS A 108 18.19 12.64 -0.83
CA HIS A 108 18.61 12.01 0.42
C HIS A 108 18.26 10.53 0.49
N ILE A 109 17.12 10.12 -0.06
CA ILE A 109 16.75 8.70 -0.14
C ILE A 109 17.73 7.94 -1.03
N GLY A 110 18.22 8.55 -2.11
CA GLY A 110 19.28 7.97 -2.94
C GLY A 110 20.59 7.69 -2.22
N THR A 111 20.87 8.32 -1.06
CA THR A 111 22.09 8.03 -0.28
C THR A 111 22.03 6.70 0.48
N VAL A 112 20.84 6.11 0.60
CA VAL A 112 20.59 4.85 1.33
C VAL A 112 19.87 3.83 0.43
N ALA A 113 20.07 3.91 -0.89
CA ALA A 113 19.36 3.08 -1.85
C ALA A 113 19.55 1.56 -1.62
N ASP A 114 20.75 1.15 -1.18
CA ASP A 114 21.06 -0.26 -0.91
C ASP A 114 20.43 -0.80 0.38
N ASP A 115 19.95 0.08 1.26
CA ASP A 115 19.20 -0.27 2.48
C ASP A 115 17.68 -0.35 2.21
N ILE A 116 17.24 -0.04 0.99
CA ILE A 116 15.83 0.05 0.61
C ILE A 116 15.48 -1.07 -0.37
N LEU A 117 14.36 -1.75 -0.11
CA LEU A 117 13.71 -2.60 -1.09
C LEU A 117 12.62 -1.81 -1.82
N LEU A 118 12.76 -1.65 -3.13
CA LEU A 118 11.73 -1.08 -3.99
C LEU A 118 10.89 -2.18 -4.64
N VAL A 119 9.61 -2.28 -4.27
CA VAL A 119 8.67 -3.24 -4.85
C VAL A 119 7.88 -2.59 -5.99
N ARG A 120 8.20 -2.94 -7.24
CA ARG A 120 7.48 -2.49 -8.46
C ARG A 120 6.52 -3.53 -9.05
N SER A 121 6.42 -4.71 -8.42
CA SER A 121 5.59 -5.82 -8.90
C SER A 121 4.11 -5.71 -8.50
N MET A 122 3.74 -4.72 -7.69
CA MET A 122 2.35 -4.52 -7.29
C MET A 122 1.53 -3.97 -8.45
N HIS A 123 0.39 -4.62 -8.73
CA HIS A 123 -0.55 -4.21 -9.76
C HIS A 123 -1.98 -4.36 -9.24
N THR A 124 -2.89 -3.50 -9.70
CA THR A 124 -4.31 -3.54 -9.36
C THR A 124 -5.15 -3.11 -10.56
N ASP A 125 -6.41 -3.52 -10.58
CA ASP A 125 -7.44 -3.04 -11.51
C ASP A 125 -8.16 -1.76 -11.01
N GLN A 126 -7.82 -1.28 -9.81
CA GLN A 126 -8.42 -0.10 -9.21
C GLN A 126 -7.69 1.16 -9.68
N PHE A 127 -8.36 1.93 -10.54
CA PHE A 127 -7.85 3.21 -11.05
C PHE A 127 -8.20 4.41 -10.16
N ASN A 128 -9.18 4.26 -9.27
CA ASN A 128 -9.61 5.32 -8.35
C ASN A 128 -8.91 5.21 -7.00
N HIS A 129 -8.56 6.35 -6.40
CA HIS A 129 -7.84 6.41 -5.13
C HIS A 129 -8.57 5.68 -3.99
N HIS A 130 -9.88 5.87 -3.84
CA HIS A 130 -10.62 5.31 -2.71
C HIS A 130 -10.79 3.78 -2.79
N PRO A 131 -11.24 3.19 -3.91
CA PRO A 131 -11.19 1.74 -4.11
C PRO A 131 -9.79 1.14 -3.99
N GLY A 132 -8.75 1.84 -4.47
CA GLY A 132 -7.35 1.40 -4.30
C GLY A 132 -6.90 1.40 -2.84
N GLN A 133 -7.30 2.40 -2.05
CA GLN A 133 -7.07 2.44 -0.61
C GLN A 133 -7.76 1.28 0.12
N LEU A 134 -9.01 0.97 -0.23
CA LEU A 134 -9.72 -0.17 0.31
C LEU A 134 -9.02 -1.49 -0.07
N LEU A 135 -8.56 -1.63 -1.31
CA LEU A 135 -7.82 -2.81 -1.74
C LEU A 135 -6.52 -2.98 -0.94
N MET A 136 -5.77 -1.89 -0.73
CA MET A 136 -4.53 -1.93 0.04
C MET A 136 -4.80 -2.29 1.51
N GLN A 137 -5.75 -1.61 2.15
CA GLN A 137 -6.02 -1.79 3.58
C GLN A 137 -6.80 -3.06 3.90
N CYS A 138 -7.72 -3.48 3.03
CA CYS A 138 -8.71 -4.51 3.33
C CYS A 138 -8.63 -5.73 2.38
N GLY A 139 -7.76 -5.70 1.37
CA GLY A 139 -7.64 -6.75 0.37
C GLY A 139 -8.77 -6.80 -0.66
N ARG A 140 -9.75 -5.89 -0.62
CA ARG A 140 -10.76 -5.70 -1.67
C ARG A 140 -11.15 -4.24 -1.84
N ALA A 141 -11.59 -3.90 -3.03
CA ALA A 141 -12.02 -2.55 -3.41
C ALA A 141 -13.41 -2.12 -2.88
N SER A 142 -14.06 -2.97 -2.07
CA SER A 142 -15.42 -2.77 -1.53
C SER A 142 -15.40 -2.46 -0.03
N PHE A 143 -16.37 -1.67 0.42
CA PHE A 143 -16.55 -1.36 1.85
C PHE A 143 -16.92 -2.57 2.71
N GLY A 144 -16.77 -2.40 4.02
CA GLY A 144 -17.28 -3.31 5.04
C GLY A 144 -16.30 -4.40 5.50
N LEU A 145 -15.09 -4.43 4.95
CA LEU A 145 -14.07 -5.39 5.35
C LEU A 145 -13.12 -4.82 6.40
N PRO A 146 -12.67 -5.66 7.35
CA PRO A 146 -11.65 -5.29 8.32
C PRO A 146 -10.35 -4.89 7.62
N THR A 147 -9.75 -3.80 8.10
CA THR A 147 -8.45 -3.32 7.64
C THR A 147 -7.31 -4.17 8.19
N MET A 148 -6.10 -4.03 7.63
CA MET A 148 -4.87 -4.65 8.10
C MET A 148 -4.66 -4.41 9.60
N GLY A 149 -4.90 -3.19 10.10
CA GLY A 149 -4.80 -2.87 11.54
C GLY A 149 -5.78 -3.66 12.42
N SER A 150 -7.01 -3.87 11.94
CA SER A 150 -8.00 -4.70 12.63
C SER A 150 -7.56 -6.16 12.69
N TRP A 151 -7.03 -6.71 11.58
CA TRP A 151 -6.52 -8.09 11.54
C TRP A 151 -5.29 -8.28 12.43
N MET A 152 -4.35 -7.34 12.42
CA MET A 152 -3.17 -7.39 13.29
C MET A 152 -3.59 -7.36 14.77
N THR A 153 -4.49 -6.46 15.15
CA THR A 153 -4.99 -6.38 16.54
C THR A 153 -5.74 -7.65 16.96
N TYR A 154 -6.54 -8.23 16.05
CA TYR A 154 -7.23 -9.49 16.31
C TYR A 154 -6.25 -10.67 16.51
N GLY A 155 -5.27 -10.79 15.63
CA GLY A 155 -4.31 -11.90 15.60
C GLY A 155 -3.22 -11.83 16.66
N LEU A 156 -2.71 -10.64 16.97
CA LEU A 156 -1.57 -10.44 17.87
C LEU A 156 -1.95 -9.77 19.20
N GLY A 157 -3.16 -9.23 19.32
CA GLY A 157 -3.56 -8.44 20.48
C GLY A 157 -2.97 -7.03 20.47
N SER A 158 -2.95 -6.39 21.64
CA SER A 158 -2.45 -5.05 21.87
C SER A 158 -1.52 -5.04 23.08
N GLU A 159 -0.29 -4.56 22.91
CA GLU A 159 0.64 -4.33 24.03
C GLU A 159 0.21 -3.13 24.89
N SER A 160 -0.58 -2.23 24.32
CA SER A 160 -1.15 -1.09 25.03
C SER A 160 -2.26 -1.54 25.98
N GLN A 161 -2.18 -1.10 27.24
CA GLN A 161 -3.23 -1.29 28.25
C GLN A 161 -4.19 -0.10 28.38
N ASN A 162 -3.78 1.09 27.93
CA ASN A 162 -4.50 2.35 28.19
C ASN A 162 -4.99 3.05 26.91
N LEU A 163 -4.61 2.55 25.73
CA LEU A 163 -5.03 3.06 24.42
C LEU A 163 -5.50 1.89 23.53
N PRO A 164 -6.46 2.12 22.61
CA PRO A 164 -6.85 1.11 21.64
C PRO A 164 -5.66 0.66 20.79
N GLY A 165 -5.54 -0.64 20.52
CA GLY A 165 -4.48 -1.20 19.66
C GLY A 165 -4.55 -0.75 18.21
N TYR A 166 -5.73 -0.30 17.75
CA TYR A 166 -5.93 0.27 16.43
C TYR A 166 -7.08 1.27 16.43
N VAL A 167 -6.90 2.38 15.72
CA VAL A 167 -7.88 3.46 15.58
C VAL A 167 -7.99 3.85 14.11
N VAL A 168 -9.22 3.95 13.63
CA VAL A 168 -9.54 4.58 12.34
C VAL A 168 -10.19 5.91 12.63
N LEU A 169 -9.60 6.99 12.13
CA LEU A 169 -10.21 8.31 12.20
C LEU A 169 -10.99 8.57 10.92
N THR A 170 -12.22 9.08 11.06
CA THR A 170 -12.99 9.52 9.90
C THR A 170 -12.42 10.84 9.38
N ALA A 171 -12.32 10.98 8.06
CA ALA A 171 -11.90 12.22 7.42
C ALA A 171 -13.06 13.23 7.40
N GLY A 172 -13.52 13.67 8.59
CA GLY A 172 -14.58 14.67 8.73
C GLY A 172 -15.95 14.27 8.14
N ARG A 173 -16.94 15.14 8.31
CA ARG A 173 -18.25 15.10 7.63
C ARG A 173 -18.32 16.24 6.63
#